data_AF-A0A7J0DCD9-F1
#
_entry.id   AF-A0A7J0DCD9-F1
#
_cell.length_a   1.000
_cell.length_b   1.000
_cell.length_c   1.000
_cell.angle_alpha   90.00
_cell.angle_beta   90.00
_cell.angle_gamma   90.00
#
_symmetry.space_group_name_H-M   'P 1'
#
loop_
_entity.id
_entity.type
_entity.pdbx_description
1 polymer ?
#
loop_
_entity_poly.entity_id
_entity_poly.type
_entity_poly.pdbx_seq_one_letter_code
_entity_poly.pdbx_strand_id
1 'polypeptide(L)'
;MAILSEYEEDQKLTKPSSSETPTRFFRTVKEKVDAEERKRREKVEKRAAEERAQASASAKEHKKAAAAAAAAEGEKTTDGKQDSWSFENDIPSGEGISNNSRDYTTEFTTNQIFASREDMINWARTIGLKNGIVVVIKKSANLKGGKLPKCHLMCDRGGKYKPPRYLVDGQSLKRNTGTKKCECPFELRGIPIPPNGVMWGLRVVCGFHNHQSAECIDGHEYPCRLKPMEKEFVRDMANSTAPREILSILKERDPSNTTRIRSIYNAIYTDKSAKRHCSL
;
A
#
# COMPACT_ATOMS: atom_id res chain seq x y z
N MET A 1 -40.70 -33.23 53.22
CA MET A 1 -39.96 -34.40 52.70
C MET A 1 -40.92 -35.17 51.81
N ALA A 2 -40.65 -35.58 50.59
CA ALA A 2 -39.51 -35.45 49.68
C ALA A 2 -40.07 -35.71 48.26
N ILE A 3 -39.77 -34.86 47.28
CA ILE A 3 -38.85 -35.08 46.14
C ILE A 3 -39.18 -36.30 45.25
N LEU A 4 -39.45 -36.01 43.96
CA LEU A 4 -38.93 -36.62 42.70
C LEU A 4 -40.02 -37.04 41.69
N SER A 5 -40.20 -36.26 40.61
CA SER A 5 -39.73 -36.63 39.26
C SER A 5 -40.34 -35.71 38.19
N GLU A 6 -39.59 -34.64 37.90
CA GLU A 6 -39.58 -33.99 36.59
C GLU A 6 -39.19 -35.03 35.54
N TYR A 7 -39.93 -35.15 34.44
CA TYR A 7 -39.39 -35.28 33.08
C TYR A 7 -40.55 -35.18 32.08
N GLU A 8 -40.39 -34.22 31.14
CA GLU A 8 -41.12 -34.05 29.87
C GLU A 8 -42.53 -33.45 29.90
N GLU A 9 -42.63 -32.11 29.98
CA GLU A 9 -43.67 -31.41 29.23
C GLU A 9 -43.39 -29.90 29.01
N ASP A 10 -42.27 -29.52 28.40
CA ASP A 10 -42.12 -28.12 27.92
C ASP A 10 -41.24 -27.99 26.66
N GLN A 11 -41.78 -28.53 25.55
CA GLN A 11 -41.59 -27.96 24.22
C GLN A 11 -42.89 -28.09 23.42
N LYS A 12 -43.71 -27.04 23.36
CA LYS A 12 -44.04 -26.35 22.09
C LYS A 12 -45.10 -25.25 22.22
N LEU A 13 -44.76 -24.15 21.55
CA LEU A 13 -45.66 -23.22 20.84
C LEU A 13 -46.45 -22.21 21.69
N THR A 14 -45.86 -21.03 21.90
CA THR A 14 -46.55 -19.78 21.55
C THR A 14 -45.58 -18.80 20.88
N LYS A 15 -45.91 -18.40 19.65
CA LYS A 15 -45.29 -17.25 18.97
C LYS A 15 -45.81 -15.98 19.65
N PRO A 16 -44.99 -14.97 20.01
CA PRO A 16 -45.53 -13.69 20.43
C PRO A 16 -46.13 -12.96 19.22
N SER A 17 -47.41 -12.63 19.35
CA SER A 17 -48.24 -11.91 18.39
C SER A 17 -47.80 -10.46 18.22
N SER A 18 -47.80 -10.02 16.98
CA SER A 18 -47.66 -8.62 16.56
C SER A 18 -48.82 -7.76 17.06
N SER A 19 -48.60 -6.89 18.05
CA SER A 19 -49.15 -5.52 18.15
C SER A 19 -49.04 -4.97 19.58
N GLU A 20 -47.85 -4.58 20.03
CA GLU A 20 -47.73 -3.67 21.18
C GLU A 20 -47.37 -2.28 20.66
N THR A 21 -48.36 -1.38 20.64
CA THR A 21 -48.13 0.03 20.35
C THR A 21 -47.27 0.62 21.47
N PRO A 22 -46.15 1.31 21.18
CA PRO A 22 -45.28 1.86 22.21
C PRO A 22 -46.06 2.81 23.11
N THR A 23 -45.97 2.61 24.43
CA THR A 23 -46.56 3.50 25.43
C THR A 23 -46.13 4.94 25.17
N ARG A 24 -47.01 5.91 25.43
CA ARG A 24 -46.80 7.35 25.16
C ARG A 24 -45.43 7.87 25.62
N PHE A 25 -44.92 7.32 26.72
CA PHE A 25 -43.59 7.59 27.24
C PHE A 25 -42.47 7.18 26.29
N PHE A 26 -42.43 5.94 25.82
CA PHE A 26 -41.40 5.44 24.89
C PHE A 26 -41.45 6.16 23.54
N ARG A 27 -42.64 6.52 23.06
CA ARG A 27 -42.78 7.35 21.84
C ARG A 27 -42.12 8.72 22.02
N THR A 28 -42.37 9.37 23.15
CA THR A 28 -41.79 10.68 23.49
C THR A 28 -40.27 10.61 23.66
N VAL A 29 -39.75 9.54 24.26
CA VAL A 29 -38.29 9.35 24.41
C VAL A 29 -37.63 9.12 23.05
N LYS A 30 -38.23 8.28 22.19
CA LYS A 30 -37.72 8.04 20.83
C LYS A 30 -37.72 9.31 19.98
N GLU A 31 -38.79 10.10 20.01
CA GLU A 31 -38.87 11.40 19.34
C GLU A 31 -37.77 12.36 19.80
N LYS A 32 -37.40 12.36 21.09
CA LYS A 32 -36.30 13.17 21.63
C LYS A 32 -34.91 12.69 21.17
N VAL A 33 -34.68 11.38 21.14
CA VAL A 33 -33.43 10.79 20.64
C VAL A 33 -33.24 11.09 19.15
N ASP A 34 -34.29 10.89 18.35
CA ASP A 34 -34.26 11.15 16.90
C ASP A 34 -34.05 12.65 16.60
N ALA A 35 -34.63 13.54 17.40
CA ALA A 35 -34.41 14.98 17.30
C ALA A 35 -32.97 15.39 17.67
N GLU A 36 -32.37 14.74 18.67
CA GLU A 36 -30.99 15.00 19.06
C GLU A 36 -29.99 14.45 18.02
N GLU A 37 -30.25 13.28 17.46
CA GLU A 37 -29.46 12.74 16.34
C GLU A 37 -29.52 13.65 15.11
N ARG A 38 -30.69 14.21 14.78
CA ARG A 38 -30.83 15.17 13.67
C ARG A 38 -29.98 16.42 13.89
N LYS A 39 -30.02 16.98 15.11
CA LYS A 39 -29.17 18.12 15.49
C LYS A 39 -27.67 17.80 15.41
N ARG A 40 -27.27 16.57 15.78
CA ARG A 40 -25.87 16.11 15.65
C ARG A 40 -25.46 15.98 14.18
N ARG A 41 -26.32 15.43 13.32
CA ARG A 41 -26.06 15.33 11.87
C ARG A 41 -25.94 16.69 11.20
N GLU A 42 -26.86 17.61 11.48
CA GLU A 42 -26.80 19.00 10.99
C GLU A 42 -25.54 19.73 11.45
N LYS A 43 -25.09 19.50 12.69
CA LYS A 43 -23.84 20.09 13.20
C LYS A 43 -22.60 19.54 12.50
N VAL A 44 -22.57 18.24 12.22
CA VAL A 44 -21.47 17.60 11.47
C VAL A 44 -21.45 18.09 10.02
N GLU A 45 -22.61 18.21 9.38
CA GLU A 45 -22.73 18.72 8.02
C GLU A 45 -22.30 20.19 7.92
N LYS A 46 -22.71 21.02 8.88
CA LYS A 46 -22.28 22.42 8.96
C LYS A 46 -20.76 22.54 9.11
N ARG A 47 -20.15 21.72 9.98
CA ARG A 47 -18.68 21.68 10.15
C ARG A 47 -17.98 21.20 8.88
N ALA A 48 -18.51 20.18 8.21
CA ALA A 48 -17.97 19.68 6.95
C ALA A 48 -18.08 20.73 5.81
N ALA A 49 -19.16 21.51 5.78
CA ALA A 49 -19.33 22.61 4.84
C ALA A 49 -18.32 23.74 5.09
N GLU A 50 -18.06 24.07 6.36
CA GLU A 50 -17.08 25.08 6.77
C GLU A 50 -15.64 24.63 6.44
N GLU A 51 -15.28 23.37 6.69
CA GLU A 51 -13.99 22.79 6.31
C GLU A 51 -13.79 22.78 4.79
N ARG A 52 -14.84 22.46 4.01
CA ARG A 52 -14.80 22.56 2.52
C ARG A 52 -14.62 24.01 2.06
N ALA A 53 -15.29 24.97 2.70
CA ALA A 53 -15.13 26.39 2.38
C ALA A 53 -13.70 26.86 2.68
N GLN A 54 -13.15 26.50 3.85
CA GLN A 54 -11.76 26.80 4.22
C GLN A 54 -10.73 26.17 3.26
N ALA A 55 -10.93 24.91 2.86
CA ALA A 55 -10.08 24.24 1.87
C ALA A 55 -10.14 24.95 0.50
N SER A 56 -11.33 25.38 0.07
CA SER A 56 -11.50 26.11 -1.19
C SER A 56 -10.86 27.50 -1.18
N ALA A 57 -10.86 28.19 -0.03
CA ALA A 57 -10.20 29.48 0.15
C ALA A 57 -8.68 29.33 0.14
N SER A 58 -8.14 28.32 0.85
CA SER A 58 -6.71 27.99 0.83
C SER A 58 -6.23 27.63 -0.58
N ALA A 59 -7.00 26.86 -1.36
CA ALA A 59 -6.67 26.54 -2.74
C ALA A 59 -6.62 27.77 -3.67
N LYS A 60 -7.51 28.76 -3.46
CA LYS A 60 -7.49 30.03 -4.19
C LYS A 60 -6.26 30.87 -3.86
N GLU A 61 -5.86 30.93 -2.59
CA GLU A 61 -4.63 31.61 -2.15
C GLU A 61 -3.38 30.94 -2.70
N HIS A 62 -3.29 29.60 -2.68
CA HIS A 62 -2.19 28.87 -3.31
C HIS A 62 -2.10 29.14 -4.82
N LYS A 63 -3.24 29.23 -5.52
CA LYS A 63 -3.28 29.54 -6.95
C LYS A 63 -2.87 31.00 -7.24
N LYS A 64 -3.24 31.94 -6.36
CA LYS A 64 -2.83 33.36 -6.45
C LYS A 64 -1.33 33.53 -6.18
N ALA A 65 -0.78 32.84 -5.19
CA ALA A 65 0.65 32.81 -4.92
C ALA A 65 1.46 32.18 -6.07
N ALA A 66 0.94 31.12 -6.70
CA ALA A 66 1.55 30.53 -7.89
C ALA A 66 1.54 31.47 -9.11
N ALA A 67 0.45 32.23 -9.30
CA ALA A 67 0.37 33.23 -10.37
C ALA A 67 1.30 34.43 -10.13
N ALA A 68 1.45 34.87 -8.87
CA ALA A 68 2.39 35.94 -8.51
C ALA A 68 3.86 35.51 -8.67
N ALA A 69 4.18 34.24 -8.38
CA ALA A 69 5.51 33.69 -8.61
C ALA A 69 5.85 33.61 -10.12
N ALA A 70 4.87 33.24 -10.96
CA ALA A 70 5.05 33.21 -12.41
C ALA A 70 5.28 34.60 -13.03
N ALA A 71 4.79 35.67 -12.41
CA ALA A 71 5.01 37.05 -12.85
C ALA A 71 6.38 37.62 -12.43
N ALA A 72 7.08 36.99 -11.48
CA ALA A 72 8.37 37.45 -10.97
C ALA A 72 9.60 36.86 -11.70
N GLU A 73 9.40 35.90 -12.62
CA GLU A 73 10.48 35.29 -13.42
C GLU A 73 10.54 35.83 -14.87
N GLY A 74 10.18 37.10 -15.06
CA GLY A 74 10.63 37.87 -16.20
C GLY A 74 12.01 38.46 -15.91
N GLU A 75 13.01 38.05 -16.69
CA GLU A 75 14.31 38.74 -16.87
C GLU A 75 15.48 38.34 -15.95
N LYS A 76 16.18 37.26 -16.31
CA LYS A 76 17.66 37.26 -16.30
C LYS A 76 18.24 36.21 -17.26
N THR A 77 18.76 36.69 -18.39
CA THR A 77 19.68 35.97 -19.27
C THR A 77 20.99 35.67 -18.54
N THR A 78 21.52 34.44 -18.64
CA THR A 78 22.96 34.17 -18.88
C THR A 78 23.17 32.71 -19.29
N ASP A 79 24.18 32.55 -20.13
CA ASP A 79 24.62 31.42 -20.94
C ASP A 79 24.66 30.01 -20.32
N GLY A 80 24.35 29.00 -21.14
CA GLY A 80 24.97 27.67 -21.00
C GLY A 80 24.06 26.46 -21.19
N LYS A 81 24.22 25.81 -22.35
CA LYS A 81 23.91 24.40 -22.66
C LYS A 81 22.42 24.00 -22.63
N GLN A 82 21.79 24.16 -23.79
CA GLN A 82 20.50 23.53 -24.10
C GLN A 82 20.72 22.02 -24.30
N ASP A 83 20.51 21.24 -23.24
CA ASP A 83 20.40 19.79 -23.37
C ASP A 83 18.98 19.48 -23.87
N SER A 84 18.86 19.31 -25.19
CA SER A 84 17.67 18.81 -25.87
C SER A 84 17.23 17.49 -25.25
N TRP A 85 16.00 17.44 -24.73
CA TRP A 85 15.40 16.21 -24.19
C TRP A 85 15.07 15.24 -25.32
N SER A 86 16.06 14.42 -25.70
CA SER A 86 15.88 13.29 -26.61
C SER A 86 15.64 12.02 -25.78
N PHE A 87 14.53 11.33 -26.06
CA PHE A 87 14.15 10.06 -25.43
C PHE A 87 14.76 8.92 -26.24
N GLU A 88 16.09 8.87 -26.31
CA GLU A 88 16.79 7.77 -26.97
C GLU A 88 17.16 6.71 -25.93
N ASN A 89 16.78 5.47 -26.22
CA ASN A 89 17.06 4.30 -25.40
C ASN A 89 18.44 3.76 -25.78
N ASP A 90 19.43 3.94 -24.92
CA ASP A 90 20.72 3.25 -25.06
C ASP A 90 20.53 1.78 -24.70
N ILE A 91 20.40 0.91 -25.72
CA ILE A 91 20.32 -0.55 -25.58
C ILE A 91 21.75 -1.10 -25.46
N PRO A 92 22.15 -1.72 -24.32
CA PRO A 92 23.44 -2.37 -24.23
C PRO A 92 23.43 -3.68 -25.03
N SER A 93 24.34 -3.81 -25.99
CA SER A 93 24.64 -5.06 -26.69
C SER A 93 25.19 -6.10 -25.70
N GLY A 94 24.37 -7.09 -25.35
CA GLY A 94 24.73 -8.20 -24.46
C GLY A 94 24.91 -9.50 -25.22
N GLU A 95 26.14 -10.00 -25.28
CA GLU A 95 26.43 -11.41 -25.56
C GLU A 95 26.13 -12.25 -24.32
N GLY A 96 25.43 -13.38 -24.51
CA GLY A 96 25.14 -14.37 -23.46
C GLY A 96 23.69 -14.42 -22.98
N ILE A 97 22.74 -14.65 -23.89
CA ILE A 97 21.32 -14.82 -23.57
C ILE A 97 21.07 -16.29 -23.20
N SER A 98 20.63 -16.55 -21.96
CA SER A 98 20.09 -17.86 -21.57
C SER A 98 18.65 -18.02 -22.08
N ASN A 99 18.23 -19.23 -22.43
CA ASN A 99 16.92 -19.55 -23.03
C ASN A 99 15.67 -19.15 -22.20
N ASN A 100 15.85 -18.64 -20.97
CA ASN A 100 14.75 -18.17 -20.10
C ASN A 100 14.68 -16.64 -19.99
N SER A 101 15.32 -15.93 -20.93
CA SER A 101 15.39 -14.48 -20.91
C SER A 101 14.21 -13.83 -21.63
N ARG A 102 13.58 -12.85 -20.99
CA ARG A 102 12.49 -12.04 -21.57
C ARG A 102 12.78 -10.56 -21.40
N ASP A 103 12.43 -9.79 -22.41
CA ASP A 103 12.46 -8.33 -22.39
C ASP A 103 11.06 -7.79 -22.17
N TYR A 104 10.91 -6.89 -21.19
CA TYR A 104 9.65 -6.21 -20.86
C TYR A 104 9.77 -4.69 -21.08
N THR A 105 10.74 -4.24 -21.89
CA THR A 105 10.97 -2.80 -22.12
C THR A 105 9.71 -2.11 -22.61
N THR A 106 8.94 -2.75 -23.50
CA THR A 106 7.72 -2.18 -24.08
C THR A 106 6.60 -1.97 -23.06
N GLU A 107 6.44 -2.89 -22.11
CA GLU A 107 5.39 -2.88 -21.10
C GLU A 107 5.63 -1.82 -20.04
N PHE A 108 6.90 -1.54 -19.75
CA PHE A 108 7.32 -0.50 -18.80
C PHE A 108 7.59 0.86 -19.45
N THR A 109 7.53 0.95 -20.79
CA THR A 109 7.65 2.22 -21.50
C THR A 109 6.34 2.98 -21.40
N THR A 110 6.41 4.20 -20.88
CA THR A 110 5.23 5.06 -20.70
C THR A 110 5.59 6.52 -20.83
N ASN A 111 4.70 7.29 -21.47
CA ASN A 111 4.77 8.74 -21.52
C ASN A 111 3.95 9.39 -20.38
N GLN A 112 3.44 8.58 -19.46
CA GLN A 112 2.63 9.07 -18.35
C GLN A 112 3.48 9.84 -17.36
N ILE A 113 2.94 10.98 -16.92
CA ILE A 113 3.45 11.77 -15.81
C ILE A 113 2.62 11.43 -14.57
N PHE A 114 3.30 11.09 -13.48
CA PHE A 114 2.70 10.72 -12.20
C PHE A 114 2.68 11.91 -11.26
N ALA A 115 1.59 12.05 -10.50
CA ALA A 115 1.40 13.13 -9.52
C ALA A 115 2.30 13.02 -8.29
N SER A 116 2.83 11.82 -8.03
CA SER A 116 3.74 11.56 -6.92
C SER A 116 4.71 10.41 -7.24
N ARG A 117 5.76 10.32 -6.42
CA ARG A 117 6.70 9.20 -6.46
C ARG A 117 5.99 7.88 -6.19
N GLU A 118 5.07 7.89 -5.23
CA GLU A 118 4.32 6.71 -4.81
C GLU A 118 3.40 6.21 -5.93
N ASP A 119 2.75 7.10 -6.67
CA ASP A 119 1.91 6.74 -7.82
C ASP A 119 2.72 6.07 -8.93
N MET A 120 3.89 6.62 -9.25
CA MET A 120 4.83 6.01 -10.21
C MET A 120 5.25 4.60 -9.77
N ILE A 121 5.55 4.41 -8.48
CA ILE A 121 5.94 3.10 -7.94
C ILE A 121 4.77 2.12 -8.00
N ASN A 122 3.56 2.57 -7.67
CA ASN A 122 2.36 1.74 -7.71
C ASN A 122 2.01 1.32 -9.14
N TRP A 123 2.15 2.22 -10.11
CA TRP A 123 2.03 1.89 -11.52
C TRP A 123 3.05 0.82 -11.94
N ALA A 124 4.34 1.02 -11.65
CA ALA A 124 5.39 0.06 -12.00
C ALA A 124 5.16 -1.31 -11.35
N ARG A 125 4.68 -1.34 -10.10
CA ARG A 125 4.27 -2.60 -9.44
C ARG A 125 3.09 -3.24 -10.13
N THR A 126 2.09 -2.46 -10.54
CA THR A 126 0.89 -2.99 -11.21
C THR A 126 1.27 -3.65 -12.53
N ILE A 127 2.07 -2.97 -13.35
CA ILE A 127 2.60 -3.53 -14.60
C ILE A 127 3.48 -4.75 -14.33
N GLY A 128 4.34 -4.69 -13.31
CA GLY A 128 5.15 -5.83 -12.91
C GLY A 128 4.30 -7.04 -12.53
N LEU A 129 3.29 -6.87 -11.68
CA LEU A 129 2.42 -7.95 -11.23
C LEU A 129 1.68 -8.60 -12.41
N LYS A 130 1.15 -7.80 -13.36
CA LYS A 130 0.53 -8.34 -14.59
C LYS A 130 1.47 -9.24 -15.40
N ASN A 131 2.78 -8.98 -15.33
CA ASN A 131 3.82 -9.71 -16.04
C ASN A 131 4.56 -10.75 -15.17
N GLY A 132 4.09 -11.02 -13.94
CA GLY A 132 4.75 -11.95 -13.02
C GLY A 132 6.11 -11.45 -12.50
N ILE A 133 6.31 -10.14 -12.45
CA ILE A 133 7.53 -9.46 -11.99
C ILE A 133 7.23 -8.69 -10.70
N VAL A 134 8.03 -8.95 -9.66
CA VAL A 134 7.94 -8.16 -8.42
C VAL A 134 8.95 -7.03 -8.46
N VAL A 135 8.43 -5.81 -8.52
CA VAL A 135 9.23 -4.58 -8.56
C VAL A 135 9.48 -4.04 -7.15
N VAL A 136 10.75 -3.87 -6.79
CA VAL A 136 11.21 -3.36 -5.49
C VAL A 136 12.07 -2.11 -5.65
N ILE A 137 12.18 -1.31 -4.59
CA ILE A 137 13.02 -0.10 -4.60
C ILE A 137 14.49 -0.52 -4.41
N LYS A 138 15.34 -0.19 -5.38
CA LYS A 138 16.80 -0.40 -5.33
C LYS A 138 17.47 0.67 -4.46
N LYS A 139 17.14 1.93 -4.73
CA LYS A 139 17.65 3.11 -4.03
C LYS A 139 16.64 4.24 -4.18
N SER A 140 16.43 4.98 -3.10
CA SER A 140 15.60 6.18 -3.12
C SER A 140 16.21 7.27 -2.26
N ALA A 141 16.16 8.51 -2.73
CA ALA A 141 16.58 9.68 -1.99
C ALA A 141 15.56 10.81 -2.20
N ASN A 142 15.22 11.50 -1.13
CA ASN A 142 14.37 12.68 -1.16
C ASN A 142 15.20 13.93 -1.47
N LEU A 143 14.52 15.03 -1.79
CA LEU A 143 15.15 16.34 -1.95
C LEU A 143 15.83 16.73 -0.63
N LYS A 144 17.16 16.68 -0.57
CA LYS A 144 17.98 17.12 0.56
C LYS A 144 19.23 17.80 0.04
N GLY A 145 19.50 19.03 0.53
CA GLY A 145 20.72 19.78 0.19
C GLY A 145 20.86 20.09 -1.31
N GLY A 146 19.78 20.53 -1.97
CA GLY A 146 19.80 20.93 -3.39
C GLY A 146 19.91 19.79 -4.42
N LYS A 147 20.02 18.53 -3.98
CA LYS A 147 20.06 17.37 -4.88
C LYS A 147 18.66 16.93 -5.25
N LEU A 148 18.38 16.82 -6.56
CA LEU A 148 17.12 16.28 -7.08
C LEU A 148 16.83 14.89 -6.48
N PRO A 149 15.55 14.59 -6.18
CA PRO A 149 15.17 13.31 -5.63
C PRO A 149 15.45 12.19 -6.65
N LYS A 150 15.78 11.00 -6.14
CA LYS A 150 16.13 9.83 -6.97
C LYS A 150 15.25 8.67 -6.58
N CYS A 151 14.75 7.93 -7.56
CA CYS A 151 14.06 6.67 -7.34
C CYS A 151 14.53 5.66 -8.39
N HIS A 152 15.12 4.56 -7.95
CA HIS A 152 15.44 3.44 -8.83
C HIS A 152 14.69 2.21 -8.35
N LEU A 153 14.07 1.53 -9.30
CA LEU A 153 13.34 0.28 -9.08
C LEU A 153 14.08 -0.85 -9.77
N MET A 154 13.95 -2.05 -9.23
CA MET A 154 14.58 -3.26 -9.75
C MET A 154 13.69 -4.47 -9.52
N CYS A 155 14.04 -5.59 -10.14
CA CYS A 155 13.40 -6.87 -9.85
C CYS A 155 13.76 -7.34 -8.43
N ASP A 156 12.85 -8.01 -7.74
CA ASP A 156 13.10 -8.58 -6.41
C ASP A 156 14.20 -9.67 -6.41
N ARG A 157 14.45 -10.31 -7.57
CA ARG A 157 15.57 -11.23 -7.82
C ARG A 157 16.87 -10.52 -8.24
N GLY A 158 16.86 -9.20 -8.43
CA GLY A 158 18.05 -8.45 -8.79
C GLY A 158 19.06 -8.31 -7.63
N GLY A 159 20.34 -8.13 -7.98
CA GLY A 159 21.46 -7.98 -7.03
C GLY A 159 22.01 -9.31 -6.49
N LYS A 160 23.03 -9.21 -5.63
CA LYS A 160 23.71 -10.37 -5.00
C LYS A 160 23.22 -10.58 -3.57
N TYR A 161 23.14 -11.83 -3.14
CA TYR A 161 22.92 -12.14 -1.73
C TYR A 161 24.10 -11.65 -0.90
N LYS A 162 23.80 -10.96 0.20
CA LYS A 162 24.79 -10.57 1.21
C LYS A 162 24.43 -11.30 2.51
N PRO A 163 25.22 -12.30 2.93
CA PRO A 163 24.96 -12.99 4.19
C PRO A 163 25.06 -12.00 5.37
N PRO A 164 24.23 -12.18 6.41
CA PRO A 164 24.37 -11.40 7.63
C PRO A 164 25.74 -11.61 8.28
N ARG A 165 26.34 -10.53 8.82
CA ARG A 165 27.65 -10.56 9.49
C ARG A 165 27.57 -10.86 11.00
N TYR A 166 26.56 -11.59 11.47
CA TYR A 166 26.59 -12.06 12.86
C TYR A 166 27.32 -13.40 12.92
N LEU A 167 28.53 -13.37 13.47
CA LEU A 167 29.20 -14.54 14.02
C LEU A 167 28.64 -14.75 15.41
N VAL A 168 28.20 -15.96 15.74
CA VAL A 168 28.02 -16.39 17.13
C VAL A 168 29.12 -17.44 17.33
N ASP A 169 29.99 -17.21 18.32
CA ASP A 169 31.12 -18.10 18.66
C ASP A 169 32.03 -18.48 17.48
N GLY A 170 32.38 -17.51 16.64
CA GLY A 170 33.30 -17.72 15.50
C GLY A 170 32.73 -18.59 14.37
N GLN A 171 31.50 -19.08 14.50
CA GLN A 171 30.80 -19.82 13.45
C GLN A 171 29.71 -18.96 12.82
N SER A 172 29.69 -18.92 11.49
CA SER A 172 28.56 -18.37 10.76
C SER A 172 27.35 -19.25 11.06
N LEU A 173 26.32 -18.69 11.71
CA LEU A 173 24.99 -19.28 11.75
C LEU A 173 24.41 -19.21 10.32
N LYS A 174 24.93 -20.06 9.42
CA LYS A 174 24.42 -20.22 8.06
C LYS A 174 23.02 -20.80 8.18
N ARG A 175 22.02 -19.93 8.27
CA ARG A 175 20.64 -20.32 8.04
C ARG A 175 20.61 -20.85 6.60
N ASN A 176 20.36 -22.15 6.43
CA ASN A 176 20.31 -22.82 5.12
C ASN A 176 19.04 -22.38 4.36
N THR A 177 18.99 -21.11 4.00
CA THR A 177 17.88 -20.48 3.31
C THR A 177 18.38 -20.11 1.92
N GLY A 178 17.88 -20.80 0.89
CA GLY A 178 18.20 -20.46 -0.49
C GLY A 178 17.88 -18.99 -0.77
N THR A 179 18.74 -18.33 -1.54
CA THR A 179 18.50 -16.96 -1.99
C THR A 179 17.79 -16.96 -3.34
N LYS A 180 16.75 -16.13 -3.48
CA LYS A 180 16.08 -15.89 -4.76
C LYS A 180 16.81 -14.88 -5.67
N LYS A 181 17.95 -14.35 -5.21
CA LYS A 181 18.73 -13.33 -5.91
C LYS A 181 19.58 -13.98 -7.02
N CYS A 182 19.42 -13.52 -8.25
CA CYS A 182 20.09 -14.02 -9.46
C CYS A 182 20.72 -12.90 -10.31
N GLU A 183 21.01 -11.74 -9.71
CA GLU A 183 21.62 -10.61 -10.42
C GLU A 183 20.82 -10.12 -11.63
N CYS A 184 19.50 -10.26 -11.59
CA CYS A 184 18.60 -9.77 -12.64
C CYS A 184 18.91 -8.31 -13.03
N PRO A 185 19.13 -8.01 -14.32
CA PRO A 185 19.55 -6.70 -14.79
C PRO A 185 18.41 -5.68 -14.88
N PHE A 186 17.16 -6.14 -14.87
CA PHE A 186 15.97 -5.28 -14.88
C PHE A 186 16.07 -4.07 -13.92
N GLU A 187 15.98 -2.87 -14.48
CA GLU A 187 16.06 -1.62 -13.73
C GLU A 187 15.18 -0.54 -14.39
N LEU A 188 14.45 0.19 -13.53
CA LEU A 188 13.68 1.37 -13.90
C LEU A 188 14.19 2.57 -13.11
N ARG A 189 14.15 3.74 -13.73
CA ARG A 189 14.55 5.01 -13.12
C ARG A 189 13.36 5.97 -13.11
N GLY A 190 12.99 6.41 -11.91
CA GLY A 190 12.08 7.53 -11.71
C GLY A 190 12.84 8.84 -11.91
N ILE A 191 12.28 9.71 -12.74
CA ILE A 191 12.83 11.02 -13.10
C ILE A 191 11.90 12.08 -12.50
N PRO A 192 12.38 12.93 -11.57
CA PRO A 192 11.57 14.04 -11.08
C PRO A 192 11.48 15.13 -12.16
N ILE A 193 10.28 15.68 -12.35
CA ILE A 193 10.01 16.75 -13.30
C ILE A 193 9.87 18.09 -12.55
N PRO A 194 10.64 19.15 -12.93
CA PRO A 194 10.58 20.48 -12.32
C PRO A 194 9.20 21.17 -12.43
N PRO A 195 8.91 22.23 -11.64
CA PRO A 195 9.88 23.06 -10.92
C PRO A 195 10.42 22.43 -9.62
N ASN A 196 9.65 21.55 -8.97
CA ASN A 196 9.98 21.07 -7.62
C ASN A 196 10.01 19.53 -7.46
N GLY A 197 9.98 18.76 -8.55
CA GLY A 197 9.90 17.30 -8.46
C GLY A 197 8.58 16.79 -7.89
N VAL A 198 7.52 17.61 -7.99
CA VAL A 198 6.14 17.23 -7.64
C VAL A 198 5.69 16.11 -8.56
N MET A 199 6.01 16.25 -9.84
CA MET A 199 5.65 15.29 -10.86
C MET A 199 6.80 14.32 -11.13
N TRP A 200 6.47 13.10 -11.54
CA TRP A 200 7.42 12.03 -11.77
C TRP A 200 7.21 11.40 -13.15
N GLY A 201 8.28 11.20 -13.90
CA GLY A 201 8.32 10.34 -15.07
C GLY A 201 9.04 9.03 -14.76
N LEU A 202 8.84 8.02 -15.60
CA LEU A 202 9.52 6.73 -15.50
C LEU A 202 10.30 6.45 -16.78
N ARG A 203 11.55 6.01 -16.65
CA ARG A 203 12.39 5.56 -17.76
C ARG A 203 12.84 4.12 -17.51
N VAL A 204 12.75 3.29 -18.54
CA VAL A 204 13.33 1.95 -18.53
C VAL A 204 14.84 2.07 -18.72
N VAL A 205 15.64 1.54 -17.78
CA VAL A 205 17.11 1.47 -17.94
C VAL A 205 17.47 0.12 -18.57
N CYS A 206 16.81 -0.95 -18.12
CA CYS A 206 16.94 -2.28 -18.71
C CYS A 206 15.61 -3.02 -18.49
N GLY A 207 14.96 -3.47 -19.56
CA GLY A 207 13.76 -4.31 -19.49
C GLY A 207 14.03 -5.81 -19.45
N PHE A 208 15.30 -6.22 -19.57
CA PHE A 208 15.70 -7.62 -19.65
C PHE A 208 15.66 -8.34 -18.29
N HIS A 209 15.17 -9.57 -18.31
CA HIS A 209 15.22 -10.51 -17.19
C HIS A 209 16.06 -11.73 -17.56
N ASN A 210 16.91 -12.19 -16.64
CA ASN A 210 17.71 -13.40 -16.80
C ASN A 210 17.08 -14.64 -16.13
N HIS A 211 15.79 -14.55 -15.81
CA HIS A 211 15.03 -15.60 -15.15
C HIS A 211 13.59 -15.58 -15.67
N GLN A 212 12.91 -16.72 -15.56
CA GLN A 212 11.49 -16.81 -15.87
C GLN A 212 10.66 -15.94 -14.93
N SER A 213 9.59 -15.33 -15.46
CA SER A 213 8.58 -14.65 -14.64
C SER A 213 7.93 -15.63 -13.67
N ALA A 214 7.41 -15.12 -12.56
CA ALA A 214 6.72 -15.96 -11.60
C ALA A 214 5.34 -16.35 -12.16
N GLU A 215 5.12 -17.66 -12.36
CA GLU A 215 3.80 -18.20 -12.71
C GLU A 215 2.76 -17.91 -11.62
N CYS A 216 3.22 -17.81 -10.37
CA CYS A 216 2.39 -17.47 -9.23
C CYS A 216 3.07 -16.39 -8.38
N ILE A 217 2.46 -15.21 -8.36
CA ILE A 217 2.90 -14.06 -7.55
C ILE A 217 2.85 -14.38 -6.06
N ASP A 218 1.95 -15.29 -5.66
CA ASP A 218 1.77 -15.64 -4.26
C ASP A 218 3.13 -15.98 -3.65
N GLY A 219 4.02 -16.70 -4.36
CA GLY A 219 5.36 -17.09 -3.91
C GLY A 219 6.23 -15.94 -3.37
N HIS A 220 5.92 -14.69 -3.71
CA HIS A 220 6.70 -13.52 -3.36
C HIS A 220 6.19 -12.83 -2.08
N GLU A 221 7.11 -12.55 -1.16
CA GLU A 221 6.79 -11.94 0.13
C GLU A 221 6.33 -10.47 0.05
N TYR A 222 6.69 -9.76 -1.03
CA TYR A 222 6.43 -8.33 -1.13
C TYR A 222 4.97 -8.00 -1.47
N PRO A 223 4.33 -8.63 -2.47
CA PRO A 223 2.90 -8.43 -2.76
C PRO A 223 2.00 -8.90 -1.61
N CYS A 224 2.36 -9.99 -0.94
CA CYS A 224 1.58 -10.56 0.17
C CYS A 224 1.68 -9.77 1.50
N ARG A 225 2.27 -8.57 1.51
CA ARG A 225 2.47 -7.76 2.72
C ARG A 225 1.20 -6.99 3.04
N LEU A 226 0.69 -7.18 4.25
CA LEU A 226 -0.46 -6.45 4.77
C LEU A 226 -0.22 -4.92 4.73
N LYS A 227 -1.17 -4.21 4.12
CA LYS A 227 -1.29 -2.74 4.14
C LYS A 227 -1.55 -2.26 5.58
N PRO A 228 -1.28 -0.99 5.92
CA PRO A 228 -1.51 -0.48 7.28
C PRO A 228 -2.92 -0.72 7.82
N MET A 229 -3.95 -0.43 7.03
CA MET A 229 -5.35 -0.68 7.40
C MET A 229 -5.65 -2.17 7.58
N GLU A 230 -5.08 -3.05 6.75
CA GLU A 230 -5.27 -4.50 6.88
C GLU A 230 -4.57 -5.03 8.14
N LYS A 231 -3.41 -4.47 8.51
CA LYS A 231 -2.73 -4.83 9.76
C LYS A 231 -3.53 -4.44 10.99
N GLU A 232 -4.15 -3.27 10.97
CA GLU A 232 -5.04 -2.81 12.03
C GLU A 232 -6.25 -3.73 12.14
N PHE A 233 -6.89 -4.06 11.01
CA PHE A 233 -7.98 -5.03 10.98
C PHE A 233 -7.58 -6.40 11.54
N VAL A 234 -6.40 -6.91 11.15
CA VAL A 234 -5.87 -8.18 11.69
C VAL A 234 -5.67 -8.08 13.20
N ARG A 235 -5.16 -6.95 13.70
CA ARG A 235 -4.95 -6.74 15.14
C ARG A 235 -6.26 -6.77 15.92
N ASP A 236 -7.30 -6.12 15.40
CA ASP A 236 -8.60 -6.04 16.07
C ASP A 236 -9.29 -7.40 16.14
N MET A 237 -9.17 -8.19 15.07
CA MET A 237 -9.79 -9.52 14.96
C MET A 237 -8.96 -10.63 15.62
N ALA A 238 -7.67 -10.42 15.88
CA ALA A 238 -6.72 -11.45 16.31
C ALA A 238 -7.10 -12.18 17.61
N ASN A 239 -7.94 -11.56 18.46
CA ASN A 239 -8.35 -12.12 19.74
C ASN A 239 -9.64 -12.95 19.65
N SER A 240 -10.52 -12.65 18.68
CA SER A 240 -11.87 -13.21 18.60
C SER A 240 -12.09 -14.13 17.40
N THR A 241 -11.19 -14.06 16.40
CA THR A 241 -11.41 -14.68 15.09
C THR A 241 -10.22 -15.53 14.68
N ALA A 242 -10.46 -16.69 14.07
CA ALA A 242 -9.37 -17.55 13.63
C ALA A 242 -8.61 -16.91 12.44
N PRO A 243 -7.28 -17.06 12.34
CA PRO A 243 -6.50 -16.47 11.25
C PRO A 243 -7.00 -16.83 9.83
N ARG A 244 -7.61 -18.01 9.65
CA ARG A 244 -8.20 -18.46 8.38
C ARG A 244 -9.46 -17.66 8.01
N GLU A 245 -10.28 -17.33 9.00
CA GLU A 245 -11.48 -16.50 8.81
C GLU A 245 -11.09 -15.06 8.54
N ILE A 246 -10.10 -14.53 9.28
CA ILE A 246 -9.54 -13.19 9.01
C ILE A 246 -9.05 -13.08 7.56
N LEU A 247 -8.37 -14.11 7.05
CA LEU A 247 -7.95 -14.15 5.65
C LEU A 247 -9.12 -14.13 4.67
N SER A 248 -10.17 -14.87 4.98
CA SER A 248 -11.37 -14.96 4.14
C SER A 248 -12.07 -13.61 4.05
N ILE A 249 -12.26 -12.94 5.20
CA ILE A 249 -12.84 -11.59 5.27
C ILE A 249 -11.96 -10.57 4.51
N LEU A 250 -10.63 -10.66 4.62
CA LEU A 250 -9.73 -9.77 3.86
C LEU A 250 -9.88 -9.93 2.34
N LYS A 251 -10.09 -11.17 1.86
CA LYS A 251 -10.31 -11.47 0.44
C LYS A 251 -11.71 -11.10 -0.04
N GLU A 252 -12.71 -11.22 0.82
CA GLU A 252 -14.08 -10.76 0.53
C GLU A 252 -14.14 -9.23 0.38
N ARG A 253 -13.42 -8.49 1.23
CA ARG A 253 -13.35 -7.02 1.17
C ARG A 253 -12.56 -6.50 -0.03
N ASP A 254 -11.48 -7.19 -0.39
CA ASP A 254 -10.62 -6.84 -1.51
C ASP A 254 -10.24 -8.12 -2.28
N PRO A 255 -10.94 -8.44 -3.38
CA PRO A 255 -10.63 -9.61 -4.21
C PRO A 255 -9.22 -9.57 -4.82
N SER A 256 -8.59 -8.38 -4.90
CA SER A 256 -7.22 -8.22 -5.40
C SER A 256 -6.15 -8.50 -4.33
N ASN A 257 -6.58 -8.80 -3.10
CA ASN A 257 -5.68 -9.01 -1.97
C ASN A 257 -4.89 -10.33 -2.10
N THR A 258 -3.57 -10.20 -2.26
CA THR A 258 -2.64 -11.35 -2.36
C THR A 258 -2.09 -11.80 -1.01
N THR A 259 -2.66 -11.33 0.10
CA THR A 259 -2.26 -11.72 1.46
C THR A 259 -2.34 -13.24 1.65
N ARG A 260 -1.35 -13.78 2.38
CA ARG A 260 -1.31 -15.19 2.75
C ARG A 260 -1.58 -15.38 4.23
N ILE A 261 -2.02 -16.59 4.58
CA ILE A 261 -2.22 -16.99 5.98
C ILE A 261 -0.97 -16.78 6.84
N ARG A 262 0.23 -17.02 6.27
CA ARG A 262 1.51 -16.77 6.95
C ARG A 262 1.68 -15.29 7.31
N SER A 263 1.26 -14.36 6.45
CA SER A 263 1.34 -12.92 6.74
C SER A 263 0.47 -12.54 7.94
N ILE A 264 -0.70 -13.17 8.09
CA ILE A 264 -1.61 -12.96 9.24
C ILE A 264 -0.98 -13.51 10.52
N TYR A 265 -0.49 -14.76 10.51
CA TYR A 265 0.20 -15.33 11.67
C TYR A 265 1.39 -14.46 12.10
N ASN A 266 2.20 -13.99 11.14
CA ASN A 266 3.32 -13.12 11.41
C ASN A 266 2.86 -11.80 12.05
N ALA A 267 1.80 -11.17 11.53
CA ALA A 267 1.27 -9.94 12.09
C ALA A 267 0.76 -10.13 13.54
N ILE A 268 -0.01 -11.18 13.80
CA ILE A 268 -0.50 -11.53 15.15
C ILE A 268 0.66 -11.77 16.10
N TYR A 269 1.66 -12.53 15.68
CA TYR A 269 2.86 -12.79 16.48
C TYR A 269 3.61 -11.50 16.82
N THR A 270 3.84 -10.63 15.83
CA THR A 270 4.52 -9.35 16.06
C THR A 270 3.75 -8.42 16.99
N ASP A 271 2.43 -8.39 16.89
CA ASP A 271 1.57 -7.56 17.75
C ASP A 271 1.60 -8.04 19.20
N LYS A 272 1.50 -9.36 19.43
CA LYS A 272 1.63 -9.98 20.75
C LYS A 272 3.02 -9.74 21.35
N SER A 273 4.07 -9.83 20.53
CA SER A 273 5.44 -9.54 20.97
C SER A 273 5.63 -8.08 21.36
N ALA A 274 5.05 -7.14 20.62
CA ALA A 274 5.13 -5.72 20.93
C ALA A 274 4.39 -5.37 22.24
N LYS A 275 3.21 -5.95 22.47
CA LYS A 275 2.46 -5.80 23.73
C LYS A 275 3.24 -6.30 24.94
N ARG A 276 3.90 -7.46 24.82
CA ARG A 276 4.75 -8.02 25.89
C ARG A 276 5.92 -7.11 26.26
N HIS A 277 6.57 -6.48 25.27
CA HIS A 277 7.67 -5.55 25.52
C HIS A 277 7.23 -4.18 26.08
N CYS A 278 5.99 -3.76 25.84
CA CYS A 278 5.45 -2.49 26.37
C CYS A 278 4.86 -2.64 27.79
N SER A 279 4.75 -3.87 28.30
CA SER A 279 4.19 -4.19 29.62
C SER A 279 5.27 -4.41 30.70
N LEU A 280 6.54 -4.15 30.36
CA LEU A 280 7.73 -4.16 31.23
C LEU A 280 8.28 -2.74 31.32
#